data_AF-A0A1D3RPM4-F1
#
_entry.id   AF-A0A1D3RPM4-F1
#
_cell.length_a   1.000
_cell.length_b   1.000
_cell.length_c   1.000
_cell.angle_alpha   90.00
_cell.angle_beta   90.00
_cell.angle_gamma   90.00
#
_symmetry.space_group_name_H-M   'P 1'
#
loop_
_entity.id
_entity.type
_entity.pdbx_description
1 polymer ?
#
loop_
_entity_poly.entity_id
_entity_poly.type
_entity_poly.pdbx_seq_one_letter_code
_entity_poly.pdbx_strand_id
1 'polypeptide(L)'
;MVQCGQRHFNQVENIDSDRTVVLAEITMASLTVGDRIDDADFLARVDMLNTQGYTVLISNYLRYFRLRQYFRRYTQQQLGMILGISNLDLIFREEYYNGLEGGILEAFAKLFPDNTRLYIYPIHSIEQDKLVTVDTFQPPKKLSHLYEHCKDNGYLVGLDNVDEGVLDINPHQVLLDIKKGRGEWETQVPESIAEMIINNRLFGFGSSR
;
A
#
# COMPACT_ATOMS: atom_id res chain seq x y z
N MET A 1 -4.62 -8.63 -2.53
CA MET A 1 -3.59 -7.68 -3.02
C MET A 1 -2.19 -8.30 -3.18
N VAL A 2 -1.48 -8.65 -2.10
CA VAL A 2 -0.04 -9.03 -2.15
C VAL A 2 0.23 -10.24 -3.06
N GLN A 3 -0.56 -11.31 -2.96
CA GLN A 3 -0.40 -12.50 -3.80
C GLN A 3 -0.55 -12.20 -5.31
N CYS A 4 -1.51 -11.34 -5.67
CA CYS A 4 -1.69 -10.89 -7.05
C CYS A 4 -0.48 -10.08 -7.53
N GLY A 5 0.01 -9.15 -6.69
CA GLY A 5 1.21 -8.37 -6.98
C GLY A 5 2.47 -9.23 -7.13
N GLN A 6 2.67 -10.21 -6.25
CA GLN A 6 3.81 -11.15 -6.32
C GLN A 6 3.77 -11.98 -7.60
N ARG A 7 2.59 -12.46 -8.01
CA ARG A 7 2.41 -13.20 -9.27
C ARG A 7 2.82 -12.36 -10.47
N HIS A 8 2.34 -11.12 -10.56
CA HIS A 8 2.70 -10.21 -11.64
C HIS A 8 4.19 -9.84 -11.61
N PHE A 9 4.77 -9.62 -10.43
CA PHE A 9 6.19 -9.38 -10.27
C PHE A 9 7.03 -10.52 -10.86
N ASN A 10 6.71 -11.77 -10.48
CA ASN A 10 7.42 -12.94 -10.98
C ASN A 10 7.25 -13.10 -12.51
N GLN A 11 6.06 -12.83 -13.05
CA GLN A 11 5.77 -12.96 -14.48
C GLN A 11 6.45 -11.89 -15.33
N VAL A 12 6.28 -10.61 -14.97
CA VAL A 12 6.81 -9.46 -15.72
C VAL A 12 8.34 -9.49 -15.76
N GLU A 13 8.96 -10.00 -14.70
CA GLU A 13 10.41 -9.97 -14.51
C GLU A 13 11.05 -11.34 -14.76
N ASN A 14 10.24 -12.35 -15.10
CA ASN A 14 10.66 -13.74 -15.32
C ASN A 14 11.48 -14.30 -14.14
N ILE A 15 11.00 -14.06 -12.92
CA ILE A 15 11.66 -14.46 -11.67
C ILE A 15 10.99 -15.72 -11.12
N ASP A 16 11.82 -16.67 -10.71
CA ASP A 16 11.41 -17.86 -9.97
C ASP A 16 10.80 -17.45 -8.62
N SER A 17 9.59 -17.94 -8.32
CA SER A 17 8.87 -17.62 -7.09
C SER A 17 9.66 -17.93 -5.82
N ASP A 18 10.51 -18.96 -5.86
CA ASP A 18 11.32 -19.38 -4.70
C ASP A 18 12.48 -18.42 -4.41
N ARG A 19 12.75 -17.47 -5.33
CA ARG A 19 13.78 -16.45 -5.20
C ARG A 19 13.23 -15.07 -4.86
N THR A 20 11.93 -14.97 -4.60
CA THR A 20 11.25 -13.72 -4.28
C THR A 20 11.00 -13.62 -2.79
N VAL A 21 11.46 -12.52 -2.18
CA VAL A 21 11.17 -12.19 -0.78
C VAL A 21 10.08 -11.13 -0.75
N VAL A 22 8.99 -11.40 -0.02
CA VAL A 22 7.89 -10.46 0.19
C VAL A 22 7.97 -9.90 1.60
N LEU A 23 7.97 -8.57 1.70
CA LEU A 23 7.97 -7.85 2.98
C LEU A 23 6.71 -6.99 3.06
N ALA A 24 6.03 -7.04 4.19
CA ALA A 24 4.94 -6.12 4.50
C ALA A 24 5.49 -4.92 5.26
N GLU A 25 5.42 -3.73 4.67
CA GLU A 25 5.94 -2.51 5.29
C GLU A 25 4.86 -1.87 6.18
N ILE A 26 5.26 -1.44 7.38
CA ILE A 26 4.49 -0.55 8.23
C ILE A 26 5.35 0.67 8.56
N THR A 27 4.97 1.83 8.00
CA THR A 27 5.67 3.09 8.24
C THR A 27 5.15 3.82 9.49
N MET A 28 6.05 4.15 10.40
CA MET A 28 5.79 5.07 11.52
C MET A 28 5.48 6.50 11.06
N ALA A 29 5.82 6.86 9.81
CA ALA A 29 5.51 8.19 9.28
C ALA A 29 4.00 8.39 9.05
N SER A 30 3.26 7.32 8.75
CA SER A 30 1.80 7.34 8.70
C SER A 30 1.15 7.64 10.06
N LEU A 31 1.88 7.39 11.15
CA LEU A 31 1.43 7.61 12.52
C LEU A 31 1.64 9.06 13.00
N THR A 32 2.45 9.85 12.29
CA THR A 32 2.76 11.23 12.69
C THR A 32 1.74 12.28 12.22
N VAL A 33 0.69 11.86 11.51
CA VAL A 33 -0.29 12.77 10.87
C VAL A 33 -1.61 12.88 11.67
N GLY A 34 -1.78 12.16 12.78
CA GLY A 34 -3.00 12.17 13.61
C GLY A 34 -2.76 12.04 15.11
N ASP A 35 -3.75 12.43 15.92
CA ASP A 35 -3.72 12.45 17.39
C ASP A 35 -3.33 11.11 18.01
N ARG A 36 -2.46 11.19 19.04
CA ARG A 36 -1.98 10.14 19.96
C ARG A 36 -1.99 8.70 19.44
N ILE A 37 -0.78 8.20 19.22
CA ILE A 37 -0.45 6.81 18.96
C ILE A 37 -1.00 5.92 20.10
N ASP A 38 -1.70 4.85 19.74
CA ASP A 38 -1.85 3.69 20.60
C ASP A 38 -0.79 2.65 20.18
N ASP A 39 0.27 2.55 20.97
CA ASP A 39 1.38 1.62 20.71
C ASP A 39 0.88 0.17 20.63
N ALA A 40 -0.21 -0.16 21.34
CA ALA A 40 -0.80 -1.49 21.31
C ALA A 40 -1.47 -1.77 19.95
N ASP A 41 -2.18 -0.80 19.38
CA ASP A 41 -2.77 -0.93 18.04
C ASP A 41 -1.70 -1.04 16.95
N PHE A 42 -0.57 -0.33 17.12
CA PHE A 42 0.54 -0.43 16.18
C PHE A 42 1.17 -1.83 16.21
N LEU A 43 1.52 -2.32 17.39
CA LEU A 43 2.11 -3.66 17.54
C LEU A 43 1.12 -4.76 17.11
N ALA A 44 -0.17 -4.58 17.38
CA ALA A 44 -1.19 -5.52 16.95
C ALA A 44 -1.25 -5.66 15.42
N ARG A 45 -1.04 -4.58 14.65
CA ARG A 45 -0.96 -4.67 13.18
C ARG A 45 0.23 -5.51 12.72
N VAL A 46 1.36 -5.41 13.43
CA VAL A 46 2.55 -6.25 13.17
C VAL A 46 2.20 -7.71 13.42
N ASP A 47 1.56 -8.01 14.55
CA ASP A 47 1.15 -9.38 14.91
C ASP A 47 0.12 -9.96 13.93
N MET A 48 -0.83 -9.14 13.48
CA MET A 48 -1.82 -9.52 12.46
C MET A 48 -1.16 -9.95 11.15
N LEU A 49 -0.19 -9.17 10.66
CA LEU A 49 0.55 -9.52 9.44
C LEU A 49 1.45 -10.75 9.63
N ASN A 50 2.12 -10.87 10.78
CA ASN A 50 2.91 -12.05 11.12
C ASN A 50 2.05 -13.32 11.15
N THR A 51 0.83 -13.24 11.69
CA THR A 51 -0.13 -14.36 11.75
C THR A 51 -0.55 -14.82 10.35
N GLN A 52 -0.51 -13.92 9.37
CA GLN A 52 -0.75 -14.23 7.96
C GLN A 52 0.50 -14.72 7.22
N GLY A 53 1.63 -14.90 7.92
CA GLY A 53 2.89 -15.39 7.37
C GLY A 53 3.77 -14.32 6.70
N TYR A 54 3.43 -13.04 6.83
CA TYR A 54 4.25 -11.96 6.29
C TYR A 54 5.41 -11.63 7.22
N THR A 55 6.59 -11.37 6.64
CA THR A 55 7.67 -10.72 7.36
C THR A 55 7.43 -9.21 7.35
N VAL A 56 7.32 -8.61 8.54
CA VAL A 56 7.03 -7.18 8.68
C VAL A 56 8.31 -6.35 8.75
N LEU A 57 8.39 -5.31 7.91
CA LEU A 57 9.39 -4.25 8.00
C LEU A 57 8.76 -3.02 8.65
N ILE A 58 9.23 -2.65 9.84
CA ILE A 58 8.89 -1.36 10.44
C ILE A 58 9.88 -0.31 9.92
N SER A 59 9.35 0.77 9.36
CA SER A 59 10.18 1.88 8.85
C SER A 59 9.72 3.23 9.39
N ASN A 60 10.52 4.27 9.18
CA ASN A 60 10.10 5.66 9.35
C ASN A 60 10.16 6.44 8.03
N TYR A 61 10.13 5.72 6.91
CA TYR A 61 10.21 6.32 5.59
C TYR A 61 8.84 6.84 5.18
N LEU A 62 8.70 8.16 5.14
CA LEU A 62 7.48 8.79 4.62
C LEU A 62 7.36 8.59 3.11
N ARG A 63 8.49 8.62 2.38
CA ARG A 63 8.55 8.67 0.91
C ARG A 63 9.09 7.38 0.31
N TYR A 64 8.39 6.85 -0.69
CA TYR A 64 8.73 5.58 -1.37
C TYR A 64 10.18 5.52 -1.90
N PHE A 65 10.73 6.62 -2.43
CA PHE A 65 12.11 6.62 -2.91
C PHE A 65 13.13 6.39 -1.79
N ARG A 66 12.81 6.74 -0.53
CA ARG A 66 13.69 6.47 0.62
C ARG A 66 13.72 4.98 0.95
N LEU A 67 12.57 4.33 0.88
CA LEU A 67 12.47 2.88 1.03
C LEU A 67 13.27 2.16 -0.06
N ARG A 68 13.15 2.60 -1.32
CA ARG A 68 14.02 2.11 -2.40
C ARG A 68 15.49 2.31 -2.08
N GLN A 69 15.90 3.53 -1.72
CA GLN A 69 17.30 3.85 -1.41
C GLN A 69 17.86 2.96 -0.31
N TYR A 70 17.05 2.63 0.70
CA TYR A 70 17.42 1.67 1.74
C TYR A 70 17.73 0.29 1.15
N PHE A 71 16.82 -0.30 0.37
CA PHE A 71 17.03 -1.62 -0.23
C PHE A 71 18.20 -1.65 -1.22
N ARG A 72 18.42 -0.57 -1.98
CA ARG A 72 19.54 -0.48 -2.93
C ARG A 72 20.92 -0.52 -2.28
N ARG A 73 21.02 -0.35 -0.96
CA ARG A 73 22.27 -0.58 -0.20
C ARG A 73 22.62 -2.07 -0.07
N TYR A 74 21.64 -2.96 -0.26
CA TYR A 74 21.78 -4.39 0.02
C TYR A 74 21.54 -5.26 -1.23
N THR A 75 20.82 -4.77 -2.23
CA THR A 75 20.56 -5.54 -3.46
C THR A 75 20.46 -4.65 -4.70
N GLN A 76 20.93 -5.19 -5.82
CA GLN A 76 20.74 -4.63 -7.18
C GLN A 76 19.70 -5.42 -7.99
N GLN A 77 19.07 -6.42 -7.37
CA GLN A 77 18.02 -7.20 -8.02
C GLN A 77 16.75 -6.38 -8.23
N GLN A 78 15.77 -6.98 -8.90
CA GLN A 78 14.47 -6.38 -9.14
C GLN A 78 13.77 -6.00 -7.82
N LEU A 79 13.21 -4.78 -7.76
CA LEU A 79 12.38 -4.33 -6.66
C LEU A 79 10.96 -4.02 -7.16
N GLY A 80 9.97 -4.65 -6.54
CA GLY A 80 8.56 -4.38 -6.76
C GLY A 80 7.94 -3.77 -5.52
N MET A 81 7.17 -2.69 -5.68
CA MET A 81 6.34 -2.16 -4.60
C MET A 81 4.87 -2.37 -4.97
N ILE A 82 4.12 -3.08 -4.13
CA ILE A 82 2.70 -3.35 -4.35
C ILE A 82 1.90 -2.31 -3.56
N LEU A 83 1.03 -1.56 -4.25
CA LEU A 83 0.25 -0.47 -3.66
C LEU A 83 -1.13 -0.37 -4.31
N GLY A 84 -2.13 0.14 -3.58
CA GLY A 84 -3.42 0.50 -4.15
C GLY A 84 -3.43 1.86 -4.87
N ILE A 85 -4.48 2.12 -5.66
CA ILE A 85 -4.70 3.41 -6.36
C ILE A 85 -4.64 4.62 -5.42
N SER A 86 -5.10 4.50 -4.18
CA SER A 86 -5.04 5.60 -3.19
C SER A 86 -3.60 6.05 -2.89
N ASN A 87 -2.65 5.12 -2.88
CA ASN A 87 -1.23 5.44 -2.71
C ASN A 87 -0.63 6.04 -3.99
N LEU A 88 -1.11 5.60 -5.16
CA LEU A 88 -0.71 6.19 -6.44
C LEU A 88 -1.14 7.65 -6.52
N ASP A 89 -2.36 7.97 -6.07
CA ASP A 89 -2.83 9.35 -5.95
C ASP A 89 -1.88 10.19 -5.08
N LEU A 90 -1.51 9.68 -3.89
CA LEU A 90 -0.55 10.35 -3.02
C LEU A 90 0.84 10.56 -3.67
N ILE A 91 1.34 9.55 -4.40
CA ILE A 91 2.63 9.62 -5.11
C ILE A 91 2.62 10.72 -6.18
N PHE A 92 1.48 11.01 -6.78
CA PHE A 92 1.30 12.07 -7.78
C PHE A 92 0.78 13.39 -7.16
N ARG A 93 0.96 13.63 -5.86
CA ARG A 93 0.75 14.94 -5.24
C ARG A 93 2.08 15.67 -5.09
N GLU A 94 2.18 16.91 -5.56
CA GLU A 94 3.42 17.69 -5.46
C GLU A 94 3.76 18.03 -4.01
N GLU A 95 2.73 18.27 -3.20
CA GLU A 95 2.86 18.67 -1.80
C GLU A 95 3.53 17.58 -0.95
N TYR A 96 3.40 16.32 -1.36
CA TYR A 96 4.08 15.18 -0.74
C TYR A 96 5.61 15.29 -0.83
N TYR A 97 6.13 16.05 -1.79
CA TYR A 97 7.56 16.28 -2.03
C TYR A 97 8.06 17.64 -1.54
N ASN A 98 7.25 18.40 -0.81
CA ASN A 98 7.68 19.67 -0.20
C ASN A 98 8.99 19.50 0.59
N GLY A 99 9.93 20.41 0.39
CA GLY A 99 11.27 20.35 0.99
C GLY A 99 12.30 19.53 0.21
N LEU A 100 11.97 18.95 -0.94
CA LEU A 100 12.96 18.55 -1.95
C LEU A 100 13.20 19.71 -2.91
N GLU A 101 14.46 19.99 -3.21
CA GLU A 101 14.85 21.08 -4.11
C GLU A 101 14.28 20.86 -5.52
N GLY A 102 14.34 19.64 -6.03
CA GLY A 102 13.77 19.26 -7.33
C GLY A 102 12.35 18.69 -7.25
N GLY A 103 11.67 18.80 -6.10
CA GLY A 103 10.28 18.40 -5.92
C GLY A 103 9.96 16.97 -6.37
N ILE A 104 8.86 16.80 -7.11
CA ILE A 104 8.40 15.50 -7.61
C ILE A 104 9.37 14.87 -8.61
N LEU A 105 10.03 15.68 -9.46
CA LEU A 105 10.94 15.17 -10.47
C LEU A 105 12.19 14.55 -9.85
N GLU A 106 12.73 15.18 -8.80
CA GLU A 106 13.83 14.61 -8.01
C GLU A 106 13.43 13.28 -7.37
N ALA A 107 12.21 13.21 -6.82
CA ALA A 107 11.72 12.00 -6.17
C ALA A 107 11.54 10.85 -7.17
N PHE A 108 10.99 11.12 -8.34
CA PHE A 108 10.76 10.13 -9.39
C PHE A 108 12.08 9.64 -10.00
N ALA A 109 13.02 10.55 -10.24
CA ALA A 109 14.38 10.22 -10.66
C ALA A 109 15.10 9.33 -9.62
N LYS A 110 14.71 9.37 -8.34
CA LYS A 110 15.24 8.49 -7.30
C LYS A 110 14.45 7.18 -7.15
N LEU A 111 13.17 7.16 -7.52
CA LEU A 111 12.26 6.03 -7.29
C LEU A 111 12.33 4.96 -8.40
N PHE A 112 12.44 5.35 -9.66
CA PHE A 112 12.25 4.42 -10.77
C PHE A 112 13.50 3.77 -11.39
N PRO A 113 14.72 4.34 -11.31
CA PRO A 113 15.88 3.69 -11.91
C PRO A 113 16.17 2.28 -11.37
N ASP A 114 17.06 1.58 -12.08
CA ASP A 114 17.70 0.34 -11.65
C ASP A 114 16.73 -0.79 -11.29
N ASN A 115 15.76 -1.11 -12.15
CA ASN A 115 14.88 -2.27 -11.95
C ASN A 115 13.91 -2.11 -10.77
N THR A 116 13.26 -0.94 -10.66
CA THR A 116 12.17 -0.70 -9.70
C THR A 116 10.86 -0.45 -10.42
N ARG A 117 9.79 -1.16 -10.03
CA ARG A 117 8.42 -0.93 -10.54
C ARG A 117 7.40 -0.84 -9.42
N LEU A 118 6.32 -0.11 -9.67
CA LEU A 118 5.15 -0.07 -8.81
C LEU A 118 4.05 -0.96 -9.42
N TYR A 119 3.52 -1.87 -8.63
CA TYR A 119 2.44 -2.78 -8.97
C TYR A 119 1.16 -2.28 -8.31
N ILE A 120 0.24 -1.80 -9.14
CA ILE A 120 -0.90 -1.01 -8.69
C ILE A 120 -2.15 -1.87 -8.67
N TYR A 121 -2.68 -2.09 -7.47
CA TYR A 121 -3.96 -2.75 -7.25
C TYR A 121 -5.11 -1.76 -7.49
N PRO A 122 -6.10 -2.12 -8.32
CA PRO A 122 -7.23 -1.27 -8.63
C PRO A 122 -8.15 -1.11 -7.42
N ILE A 123 -9.08 -0.15 -7.50
CA ILE A 123 -10.09 0.10 -6.46
C ILE A 123 -11.44 0.37 -7.11
N HIS A 124 -12.53 -0.03 -6.46
CA HIS A 124 -13.85 0.45 -6.84
C HIS A 124 -14.04 1.87 -6.31
N SER A 125 -14.14 2.86 -7.22
CA SER A 125 -14.38 4.24 -6.81
C SER A 125 -15.86 4.49 -6.64
N ILE A 126 -16.27 4.85 -5.42
CA ILE A 126 -17.64 5.27 -5.12
C ILE A 126 -18.03 6.53 -5.91
N GLU A 127 -17.08 7.44 -6.11
CA GLU A 127 -17.32 8.70 -6.83
C GLU A 127 -17.54 8.49 -8.34
N GLN A 128 -16.87 7.50 -8.93
CA GLN A 128 -16.94 7.22 -10.36
C GLN A 128 -17.87 6.06 -10.70
N ASP A 129 -18.40 5.37 -9.69
CA ASP A 129 -19.19 4.14 -9.77
C ASP A 129 -18.55 3.08 -10.70
N LYS A 130 -17.21 3.02 -10.67
CA LYS A 130 -16.39 2.25 -11.61
C LYS A 130 -15.08 1.80 -10.99
N LEU A 131 -14.54 0.72 -11.57
CA LEU A 131 -13.19 0.24 -11.30
C LEU A 131 -12.15 1.25 -11.82
N VAL A 132 -11.34 1.77 -10.91
CA VAL A 132 -10.20 2.62 -11.24
C VAL A 132 -8.94 1.76 -11.30
N THR A 133 -8.26 1.81 -12.45
CA THR A 133 -7.03 1.07 -12.75
C THR A 133 -5.91 2.06 -13.10
N VAL A 134 -4.70 1.57 -13.37
CA VAL A 134 -3.60 2.40 -13.93
C VAL A 134 -3.99 3.03 -15.27
N ASP A 135 -4.92 2.45 -16.01
CA ASP A 135 -5.33 2.98 -17.30
C ASP A 135 -6.42 4.04 -17.22
N THR A 136 -7.23 4.00 -16.16
CA THR A 136 -8.34 4.95 -15.96
C THR A 136 -8.06 5.99 -14.88
N PHE A 137 -6.99 5.83 -14.10
CA PHE A 137 -6.57 6.79 -13.10
C PHE A 137 -6.27 8.16 -13.73
N GLN A 138 -6.81 9.21 -13.11
CA GLN A 138 -6.64 10.59 -13.56
C GLN A 138 -5.68 11.33 -12.63
N PRO A 139 -4.39 11.45 -12.98
CA PRO A 139 -3.45 12.26 -12.21
C PRO A 139 -3.84 13.74 -12.29
N PRO A 140 -3.34 14.60 -11.37
CA PRO A 140 -3.46 16.03 -11.50
C PRO A 140 -3.03 16.52 -12.89
N LYS A 141 -3.80 17.42 -13.52
CA LYS A 141 -3.59 17.84 -14.92
C LYS A 141 -2.15 18.27 -15.24
N LYS A 142 -1.45 18.89 -14.28
CA LYS A 142 -0.05 19.32 -14.42
C LYS A 142 0.96 18.16 -14.50
N LEU A 143 0.57 16.96 -14.05
CA LEU A 143 1.39 15.75 -13.99
C LEU A 143 0.96 14.67 -14.99
N SER A 144 -0.03 14.94 -15.85
CA SER A 144 -0.52 13.95 -16.82
C SER A 144 0.60 13.39 -17.69
N HIS A 145 1.47 14.26 -18.22
CA HIS A 145 2.60 13.81 -19.05
C HIS A 145 3.66 13.03 -18.26
N LEU A 146 3.87 13.36 -16.99
CA LEU A 146 4.76 12.59 -16.13
C LEU A 146 4.18 11.19 -15.85
N TYR A 147 2.86 11.11 -15.67
CA TYR A 147 2.15 9.85 -15.48
C TYR A 147 2.25 8.96 -16.73
N GLU A 148 1.95 9.50 -17.91
CA GLU A 148 2.09 8.76 -19.18
C GLU A 148 3.54 8.32 -19.40
N HIS A 149 4.52 9.19 -19.11
CA HIS A 149 5.92 8.80 -19.16
C HIS A 149 6.22 7.60 -18.25
N CYS A 150 5.68 7.58 -17.02
CA CYS A 150 5.90 6.45 -16.12
C CYS A 150 5.22 5.16 -16.61
N LYS A 151 4.02 5.27 -17.20
CA LYS A 151 3.32 4.13 -17.80
C LYS A 151 4.07 3.58 -19.01
N ASP A 152 4.43 4.43 -19.96
CA ASP A 152 5.09 4.05 -21.21
C ASP A 152 6.46 3.41 -20.97
N ASN A 153 7.14 3.80 -19.90
CA ASN A 153 8.42 3.20 -19.49
C ASN A 153 8.26 1.94 -18.62
N GLY A 154 7.02 1.47 -18.39
CA GLY A 154 6.73 0.25 -17.64
C GLY A 154 7.02 0.37 -16.14
N TYR A 155 7.13 1.59 -15.61
CA TYR A 155 7.34 1.84 -14.19
C TYR A 155 6.09 1.60 -13.35
N LEU A 156 4.91 1.75 -13.97
CA LEU A 156 3.61 1.48 -13.38
C LEU A 156 3.02 0.24 -14.04
N VAL A 157 2.81 -0.81 -13.26
CA VAL A 157 2.23 -2.07 -13.71
C VAL A 157 0.85 -2.21 -13.05
N GLY A 158 -0.22 -2.14 -13.84
CA GLY A 158 -1.56 -2.43 -13.36
C GLY A 158 -1.70 -3.91 -13.03
N LEU A 159 -2.32 -4.22 -11.89
CA LEU A 159 -2.62 -5.60 -11.51
C LEU A 159 -4.00 -6.01 -12.04
N ASP A 160 -4.05 -7.14 -12.73
CA ASP A 160 -5.27 -7.77 -13.23
C ASP A 160 -5.66 -9.02 -12.42
N ASN A 161 -6.80 -9.65 -12.77
CA ASN A 161 -7.32 -10.87 -12.13
C ASN A 161 -7.34 -10.75 -10.59
N VAL A 162 -7.80 -9.58 -10.15
CA VAL A 162 -7.83 -9.17 -8.76
C VAL A 162 -9.02 -9.81 -8.06
N ASP A 163 -8.89 -10.00 -6.74
CA ASP A 163 -10.00 -10.47 -5.93
C ASP A 163 -11.03 -9.35 -5.80
N GLU A 164 -12.18 -9.52 -6.46
CA GLU A 164 -13.27 -8.54 -6.45
C GLU A 164 -13.90 -8.40 -5.06
N GLY A 165 -13.87 -9.45 -4.24
CA GLY A 165 -14.44 -9.44 -2.90
C GLY A 165 -13.76 -8.49 -1.93
N VAL A 166 -12.54 -8.03 -2.25
CA VAL A 166 -11.80 -7.05 -1.43
C VAL A 166 -11.76 -5.64 -2.03
N LEU A 167 -12.32 -5.43 -3.22
CA LEU A 167 -12.30 -4.11 -3.89
C LEU A 167 -13.18 -3.07 -3.20
N ASP A 168 -14.26 -3.53 -2.55
CA ASP A 168 -15.25 -2.69 -1.88
C ASP A 168 -14.97 -2.47 -0.39
N ILE A 169 -13.93 -3.11 0.16
CA ILE A 169 -13.57 -2.96 1.57
C ILE A 169 -13.02 -1.55 1.77
N ASN A 170 -13.71 -0.77 2.61
CA ASN A 170 -13.26 0.56 3.03
C ASN A 170 -12.64 0.48 4.44
N PRO A 171 -11.30 0.61 4.59
CA PRO A 171 -10.64 0.50 5.88
C PRO A 171 -11.13 1.52 6.92
N HIS A 172 -11.53 2.72 6.49
CA HIS A 172 -12.06 3.74 7.40
C HIS A 172 -13.42 3.31 7.95
N GLN A 173 -14.28 2.76 7.11
CA GLN A 173 -15.59 2.26 7.51
C GLN A 173 -15.46 1.05 8.45
N VAL A 174 -14.57 0.11 8.12
CA VAL A 174 -14.23 -1.04 8.98
C VAL A 174 -13.79 -0.58 10.37
N LEU A 175 -12.87 0.40 10.45
CA LEU A 175 -12.42 0.94 11.74
C LEU A 175 -13.53 1.62 12.54
N LEU A 176 -14.47 2.31 11.88
CA LEU A 176 -15.64 2.89 12.54
C LEU A 176 -16.59 1.81 13.07
N ASP A 177 -16.76 0.72 12.32
CA ASP A 177 -17.65 -0.37 12.71
C ASP A 177 -17.07 -1.25 13.82
N ILE A 178 -15.74 -1.47 13.83
CA ILE A 178 -15.04 -2.13 14.95
C ILE A 178 -15.35 -1.42 16.27
N LYS A 179 -15.33 -0.08 16.29
CA LYS A 179 -15.63 0.71 17.50
C LYS A 179 -17.05 0.51 18.02
N LYS A 180 -18.00 0.14 17.15
CA LYS A 180 -19.39 -0.16 17.53
C LYS A 180 -19.56 -1.55 18.15
N GLY A 181 -18.53 -2.41 18.11
CA GLY A 181 -18.57 -3.77 18.65
C GLY A 181 -18.72 -4.83 17.55
N ARG A 182 -19.35 -5.97 17.87
CA ARG A 182 -19.60 -7.07 16.93
C ARG A 182 -20.48 -6.62 15.75
N GLY A 183 -20.25 -7.14 14.55
CA GLY A 183 -21.06 -6.81 13.37
C GLY A 183 -20.47 -7.31 12.05
N GLU A 184 -20.98 -6.76 10.94
CA GLU A 184 -20.64 -7.20 9.58
C GLU A 184 -19.17 -7.07 9.20
N TRP A 185 -18.42 -6.18 9.88
CA TRP A 185 -16.98 -5.98 9.63
C TRP A 185 -16.16 -7.26 9.86
N GLU A 186 -16.64 -8.19 10.68
CA GLU A 186 -15.96 -9.47 10.96
C GLU A 186 -15.78 -10.33 9.70
N THR A 187 -16.65 -10.16 8.70
CA THR A 187 -16.56 -10.86 7.41
C THR A 187 -15.64 -10.16 6.40
N GLN A 188 -15.23 -8.91 6.68
CA GLN A 188 -14.39 -8.09 5.80
C GLN A 188 -12.89 -8.27 6.10
N VAL A 189 -12.56 -9.08 7.10
CA VAL A 189 -11.18 -9.45 7.44
C VAL A 189 -11.09 -10.97 7.62
N PRO A 190 -9.89 -11.56 7.51
CA PRO A 190 -9.75 -12.98 7.79
C PRO A 190 -10.18 -13.32 9.22
N GLU A 191 -10.79 -14.50 9.41
CA GLU A 191 -11.37 -14.94 10.68
C GLU A 191 -10.40 -14.80 11.87
N SER A 192 -9.15 -15.23 11.70
CA SER A 192 -8.11 -15.11 12.72
C SER A 192 -7.87 -13.65 13.16
N ILE A 193 -8.01 -12.70 12.23
CA ILE A 193 -7.84 -11.27 12.51
C ILE A 193 -9.06 -10.72 13.26
N ALA A 194 -10.27 -11.12 12.86
CA ALA A 194 -11.49 -10.75 13.58
C ALA A 194 -11.43 -11.23 15.04
N GLU A 195 -11.06 -12.49 15.26
CA GLU A 195 -10.87 -13.05 16.60
C GLU A 195 -9.83 -12.28 17.41
N MET A 196 -8.67 -11.95 16.82
CA MET A 196 -7.64 -11.15 17.49
C MET A 196 -8.17 -9.77 17.92
N ILE A 197 -8.89 -9.06 17.03
CA ILE A 197 -9.45 -7.75 17.33
C ILE A 197 -10.41 -7.83 18.51
N ILE A 198 -11.29 -8.83 18.52
CA ILE A 198 -12.32 -8.97 19.54
C ILE A 198 -11.74 -9.42 20.88
N ASN A 199 -10.89 -10.44 20.88
CA ASN A 199 -10.32 -11.01 22.11
C ASN A 199 -9.42 -10.01 22.84
N ASN A 200 -8.66 -9.21 22.08
CA ASN A 200 -7.71 -8.24 22.63
C ASN A 200 -8.27 -6.81 22.70
N ARG A 201 -9.54 -6.60 22.29
CA ARG A 201 -10.20 -5.28 22.24
C ARG A 201 -9.42 -4.20 21.48
N LEU A 202 -8.83 -4.57 20.36
CA LEU A 202 -7.97 -3.71 19.55
C LEU A 202 -8.79 -2.67 18.76
N PHE A 203 -8.14 -1.60 18.32
CA PHE A 203 -8.73 -0.54 17.49
C PHE A 203 -9.98 0.11 18.10
N GLY A 204 -10.08 0.11 19.44
CA GLY A 204 -11.23 0.64 20.17
C GLY A 204 -12.47 -0.24 20.10
N PHE A 205 -12.33 -1.56 19.89
CA PHE A 205 -13.46 -2.50 19.83
C PHE A 205 -14.44 -2.33 21.01
N GLY A 206 -15.69 -2.01 20.68
CA GLY A 206 -16.75 -1.79 21.67
C GLY A 206 -16.52 -0.60 22.60
N SER A 207 -15.57 0.29 22.30
CA SER A 207 -15.36 1.52 23.05
C SER A 207 -16.37 2.57 22.59
N SER A 208 -17.38 2.85 23.42
CA SER A 208 -18.21 4.03 23.25
C SER A 208 -17.45 5.26 23.76
N ARG A 209 -16.81 6.00 22.85
CA ARG A 209 -16.38 7.38 23.06
C ARG A 209 -16.89 8.25 21.93
#